data_AF-A0AAW8UBU4-F1
#
_entry.id   AF-A0AAW8UBU4-F1
#
_cell.length_a   1.000
_cell.length_b   1.000
_cell.length_c   1.000
_cell.angle_alpha   90.00
_cell.angle_beta   90.00
_cell.angle_gamma   90.00
#
_symmetry.space_group_name_H-M   'P 1'
#
loop_
_entity.id
_entity.type
_entity.pdbx_description
1 polymer ?
#
loop_
_entity_poly.entity_id
_entity_poly.type
_entity_poly.pdbx_seq_one_letter_code
_entity_poly.pdbx_strand_id
1 'polypeptide(L)'
;MIKNEYVKRTLSGDSQEINIYKSADDEKWNISCTIPKLARKYSKFLEDGRIVTNENSGQIVEIHGTLNNKGVSLTTTRNISDEERQRMSEQFKARLLENKEN
;
A
#
# COMPACT_ATOMS: atom_id res chain seq x y z
N MET A 1 -4.76 8.03 17.54
CA MET A 1 -5.18 9.16 16.67
C MET A 1 -4.24 9.22 15.48
N ILE A 2 -4.77 9.40 14.27
CA ILE A 2 -3.98 9.48 13.03
C ILE A 2 -3.68 10.94 12.71
N LYS A 3 -2.40 11.24 12.44
CA LYS A 3 -1.93 12.55 11.96
C LYS A 3 -1.76 12.53 10.45
N ASN A 4 -2.09 13.63 9.79
CA ASN A 4 -1.85 13.79 8.36
C ASN A 4 -0.69 14.76 8.14
N GLU A 5 0.27 14.36 7.32
CA GLU A 5 1.43 15.14 6.92
C GLU A 5 1.48 15.24 5.40
N TYR A 6 2.14 16.30 4.92
CA TYR A 6 2.18 16.64 3.51
C TYR A 6 3.61 16.89 3.05
N VAL A 7 3.97 16.36 1.89
CA VAL A 7 5.30 16.48 1.30
C VAL A 7 5.20 16.85 -0.18
N LYS A 8 6.19 17.58 -0.69
CA LYS A 8 6.23 17.99 -2.09
C LYS A 8 6.79 16.91 -3.03
N ARG A 9 7.54 15.95 -2.51
CA ARG A 9 8.25 14.94 -3.30
C ARG A 9 8.06 13.55 -2.69
N THR A 10 7.97 12.56 -3.57
CA THR A 10 7.96 11.14 -3.22
C THR A 10 9.40 10.61 -3.26
N LEU A 11 9.75 9.71 -2.34
CA LEU A 11 11.06 9.06 -2.33
C LEU A 11 11.31 8.26 -3.62
N SER A 12 12.57 8.25 -4.08
CA SER A 12 13.03 7.41 -5.18
C SER A 12 12.93 5.92 -4.80
N GLY A 13 12.72 5.05 -5.79
CA GLY A 13 12.50 3.61 -5.58
C GLY A 13 13.56 2.95 -4.69
N ASP A 14 14.83 3.28 -4.89
CA ASP A 14 15.95 2.71 -4.11
C ASP A 14 15.98 3.15 -2.64
N SER A 15 15.24 4.21 -2.30
CA SER A 15 15.09 4.73 -0.94
C SER A 15 13.75 4.35 -0.31
N GLN A 16 12.92 3.59 -1.02
CA GLN A 16 11.63 3.12 -0.50
C GLN A 16 11.81 1.78 0.22
N GLU A 17 11.18 1.67 1.38
CA GLU A 17 11.23 0.50 2.22
C GLU A 17 9.88 0.21 2.87
N ILE A 18 9.73 -1.02 3.35
CA ILE A 18 8.62 -1.42 4.19
C ILE A 18 9.13 -2.32 5.30
N ASN A 19 8.81 -1.94 6.54
CA ASN A 19 9.10 -2.69 7.74
C ASN A 19 7.79 -2.94 8.48
N ILE A 20 7.44 -4.21 8.68
CA ILE A 20 6.28 -4.65 9.47
C ILE A 20 6.79 -5.60 10.55
N TYR A 21 6.53 -5.27 11.81
CA TYR A 21 7.00 -6.07 12.95
C TYR A 21 5.98 -6.04 14.09
N LYS A 22 5.99 -7.06 14.93
CA LYS A 22 5.21 -7.08 16.17
C LYS A 22 6.14 -6.73 17.33
N SER A 23 5.78 -5.72 18.12
CA SER A 23 6.55 -5.41 19.34
C SER A 23 6.32 -6.50 20.39
N ALA A 24 7.27 -6.70 21.30
CA ALA A 24 7.09 -7.64 22.42
C ALA A 24 6.07 -7.12 23.44
N ASP A 25 6.03 -5.79 23.64
CA ASP A 25 5.20 -5.14 24.65
C ASP A 25 3.79 -4.80 24.14
N ASP A 26 3.65 -4.55 22.85
CA ASP A 26 2.38 -4.28 22.21
C ASP A 26 1.94 -5.49 21.38
N GLU A 27 0.77 -6.06 21.68
CA GLU A 27 0.17 -7.13 20.87
C GLU A 27 -0.20 -6.69 19.44
N LYS A 28 0.16 -5.46 19.04
CA LYS A 28 -0.15 -4.85 17.77
C LYS A 28 1.00 -4.97 16.77
N TRP A 29 0.65 -4.98 15.50
CA TRP A 29 1.62 -4.88 14.41
C TRP A 29 1.99 -3.42 14.16
N ASN A 30 3.27 -3.12 14.11
CA ASN A 30 3.81 -1.82 13.73
C ASN A 30 4.20 -1.84 12.25
N ILE A 31 4.00 -0.71 11.58
CA ILE A 31 4.40 -0.51 10.19
C ILE A 31 5.17 0.80 10.03
N SER A 32 6.23 0.75 9.24
CA SER A 32 6.88 1.89 8.59
C SER A 32 6.94 1.57 7.10
N CYS A 33 6.33 2.39 6.25
CA CYS A 33 6.25 2.10 4.82
C CYS A 33 6.35 3.37 4.01
N THR A 34 7.35 3.44 3.14
CA THR A 34 7.57 4.56 2.19
C THR A 34 7.29 4.17 0.74
N ILE A 35 6.87 2.93 0.48
CA ILE A 35 6.42 2.45 -0.83
C ILE A 35 4.97 2.91 -1.06
N PRO A 36 4.67 3.84 -1.99
CA PRO A 36 3.34 4.46 -2.11
C PRO A 36 2.19 3.47 -2.33
N LYS A 37 2.45 2.42 -3.13
CA LYS A 37 1.46 1.37 -3.39
C LYS A 37 1.07 0.62 -2.11
N LEU A 38 2.05 0.32 -1.26
CA LEU A 38 1.83 -0.41 -0.02
C LEU A 38 1.30 0.52 1.07
N ALA A 39 1.77 1.77 1.14
CA ALA A 39 1.25 2.79 2.04
C ALA A 39 -0.26 2.99 1.84
N ARG A 40 -0.73 3.10 0.58
CA ARG A 40 -2.17 3.13 0.27
C ARG A 40 -2.92 1.88 0.71
N LYS A 41 -2.34 0.68 0.52
CA LYS A 41 -2.95 -0.59 0.94
C LYS A 41 -3.13 -0.64 2.46
N TYR A 42 -2.07 -0.32 3.20
CA TYR A 42 -2.03 -0.49 4.65
C TYR A 42 -2.66 0.65 5.44
N SER A 43 -2.76 1.86 4.86
CA SER A 43 -3.44 3.00 5.50
C SER A 43 -4.88 2.68 5.98
N LYS A 44 -5.59 1.79 5.28
CA LYS A 44 -6.95 1.34 5.63
C LYS A 44 -7.01 0.51 6.90
N PHE A 45 -5.88 -0.04 7.33
CA PHE A 45 -5.76 -0.88 8.53
C PHE A 45 -5.04 -0.15 9.66
N LEU A 46 -4.64 1.10 9.46
CA LEU A 46 -3.93 1.90 10.46
C LEU A 46 -4.90 2.30 11.58
N GLU A 47 -4.53 2.00 12.83
CA GLU A 47 -5.29 2.36 14.03
C GLU A 47 -4.82 3.72 14.60
N ASP A 48 -3.52 3.97 14.57
CA ASP A 48 -2.89 5.22 14.96
C ASP A 48 -1.59 5.48 14.19
N GLY A 49 -1.03 6.68 14.36
CA GLY A 49 0.26 7.07 13.78
C GLY A 49 0.13 8.22 12.80
N ARG A 50 0.80 8.15 11.65
CA ARG A 50 0.81 9.20 10.63
C ARG A 50 0.66 8.66 9.21
N ILE A 51 -0.02 9.47 8.39
CA ILE A 51 -0.16 9.27 6.95
C ILE A 51 0.47 10.48 6.26
N VAL A 52 1.40 10.22 5.36
CA VAL A 52 2.10 11.24 4.58
C VAL A 52 1.56 11.22 3.15
N THR A 53 1.07 12.37 2.69
CA THR A 53 0.47 12.57 1.37
C THR A 53 1.34 13.49 0.53
N ASN A 54 1.52 13.17 -0.74
CA ASN A 54 2.17 14.07 -1.67
C ASN A 54 1.20 15.20 -2.05
N GLU A 55 1.58 16.45 -1.79
CA GLU A 55 0.76 17.65 -2.05
C GLU A 55 0.38 17.79 -3.53
N ASN A 56 1.31 17.46 -4.43
CA ASN A 56 1.12 17.66 -5.86
C ASN A 56 0.20 16.61 -6.50
N SER A 57 0.25 15.37 -6.01
CA SER A 57 -0.54 14.27 -6.58
C SER A 57 -1.74 13.84 -5.73
N GLY A 58 -1.84 14.33 -4.49
CA GLY A 58 -2.85 13.89 -3.52
C GLY A 58 -2.70 12.43 -3.08
N GLN A 59 -1.62 11.74 -3.47
CA GLN A 59 -1.44 10.33 -3.17
C GLN A 59 -0.76 10.13 -1.82
N ILE A 60 -1.23 9.16 -1.04
CA ILE A 60 -0.48 8.64 0.11
C ILE A 60 0.81 8.02 -0.42
N VAL A 61 1.92 8.47 0.15
CA VAL A 61 3.28 8.04 -0.20
C VAL A 61 3.96 7.30 0.93
N GLU A 62 3.59 7.59 2.17
CA GLU A 62 4.21 7.00 3.35
C GLU A 62 3.20 6.87 4.49
N ILE A 63 3.37 5.83 5.32
CA ILE A 63 2.62 5.65 6.57
C ILE A 63 3.54 5.12 7.67
N HIS A 64 3.22 5.48 8.91
CA HIS A 64 3.84 4.92 10.10
C HIS A 64 2.80 4.75 11.20
N GLY A 65 2.88 3.69 11.99
CA GLY A 65 2.05 3.51 13.18
C GLY A 65 1.64 2.08 13.42
N THR A 66 0.54 1.87 14.14
CA THR A 66 0.04 0.53 14.44
C THR A 66 -1.08 0.12 13.50
N LEU A 67 -1.07 -1.15 13.10
CA LEU A 67 -2.09 -1.81 12.31
C LEU A 67 -3.07 -2.55 13.22
N ASN A 68 -4.34 -2.52 12.86
CA ASN A 68 -5.33 -3.37 13.50
C ASN A 68 -5.05 -4.85 13.22
N ASN A 69 -5.43 -5.72 14.16
CA ASN A 69 -5.13 -7.17 14.11
C ASN A 69 -5.74 -7.94 12.92
N LYS A 70 -6.54 -7.27 12.07
CA LYS A 70 -7.11 -7.83 10.84
C LYS A 70 -6.23 -7.58 9.59
N GLY A 71 -5.16 -6.77 9.72
CA GLY A 71 -4.56 -6.07 8.58
C GLY A 71 -3.33 -6.69 7.89
N VAL A 72 -2.65 -7.68 8.49
CA VAL A 72 -1.39 -8.21 7.93
C VAL A 72 -1.58 -9.62 7.40
N SER A 73 -2.25 -9.76 6.25
CA SER A 73 -2.08 -10.94 5.42
C SER A 73 -0.77 -10.79 4.66
N LEU A 74 0.28 -11.47 5.11
CA LEU A 74 1.46 -11.76 4.30
C LEU A 74 1.02 -12.75 3.22
N THR A 75 0.34 -12.24 2.19
CA THR A 75 -0.03 -13.05 1.04
C THR A 75 1.27 -13.46 0.36
N THR A 76 1.57 -14.75 0.38
CA THR A 76 2.69 -15.34 -0.35
C THR A 76 2.61 -14.88 -1.81
N THR A 77 3.72 -14.36 -2.33
CA THR A 77 3.82 -13.96 -3.73
C THR A 77 3.46 -15.17 -4.59
N ARG A 78 2.30 -15.13 -5.25
CA ARG A 78 1.93 -16.17 -6.20
C ARG A 78 2.89 -16.06 -7.38
N ASN A 79 3.63 -17.13 -7.68
CA ASN A 79 4.37 -17.22 -8.93
C ASN A 79 3.34 -17.37 -10.04
N ILE A 80 3.11 -16.28 -10.78
CA ILE A 80 2.20 -16.23 -11.93
C ILE A 80 3.04 -16.57 -13.15
N SER A 81 2.59 -17.56 -13.95
CA SER A 81 3.26 -17.88 -15.21
C SER A 81 3.04 -16.79 -16.25
N ASP A 82 3.89 -16.72 -17.28
CA ASP A 82 3.73 -15.73 -18.36
C ASP A 82 2.37 -15.86 -19.08
N GLU A 83 1.87 -17.08 -19.25
CA GLU A 83 0.54 -17.34 -19.80
C GLU A 83 -0.59 -16.78 -18.92
N GLU A 84 -0.51 -16.99 -17.61
CA GLU A 84 -1.50 -16.46 -16.66
C GLU A 84 -1.47 -14.92 -16.65
N ARG A 85 -0.28 -14.32 -16.74
CA ARG A 85 -0.09 -12.87 -16.83
C ARG A 85 -0.72 -12.29 -18.09
N GLN A 86 -0.59 -13.00 -19.22
CA GLN A 86 -1.16 -12.60 -20.50
C GLN A 86 -2.68 -12.67 -20.49
N ARG A 87 -3.27 -13.76 -19.98
CA ARG A 87 -4.74 -13.89 -19.83
C ARG A 87 -5.34 -12.81 -18.94
N MET A 88 -4.68 -12.48 -17.82
CA MET A 88 -5.12 -11.40 -16.94
C MET A 88 -5.09 -10.03 -17.64
N SER A 89 -4.05 -9.76 -18.44
CA SER A 89 -3.92 -8.51 -19.21
C SER A 89 -5.04 -8.38 -20.24
N GLU A 90 -5.38 -9.47 -20.94
CA GLU A 90 -6.47 -9.50 -21.93
C GLU A 90 -7.83 -9.28 -21.27
N GLN A 91 -8.10 -9.96 -20.15
CA GLN A 91 -9.34 -9.75 -19.37
C GLN A 91 -9.48 -8.31 -18.85
N PHE A 92 -8.37 -7.70 -18.43
CA PHE A 92 -8.38 -6.30 -17.98
C PHE A 92 -8.66 -5.32 -19.14
N LYS A 93 -8.05 -5.56 -20.31
CA LYS A 93 -8.33 -4.77 -21.52
C LYS A 93 -9.78 -4.88 -21.96
N ALA A 94 -10.37 -6.07 -21.93
CA ALA A 94 -11.77 -6.28 -22.28
C ALA A 94 -12.71 -5.47 -21.38
N ARG A 95 -12.50 -5.50 -20.05
CA ARG A 95 -13.29 -4.72 -19.09
C ARG A 95 -13.13 -3.21 -19.22
N LEU A 96 -11.98 -2.73 -19.67
CA LEU A 96 -11.77 -1.30 -19.94
C LEU A 96 -12.54 -0.83 -21.18
N LEU A 97 -12.74 -1.71 -22.15
CA LEU A 97 -13.53 -1.41 -23.36
C LEU A 97 -15.04 -1.43 -23.04
N GLU A 98 -15.51 -2.43 -22.28
CA GLU A 98 -16.92 -2.51 -21.85
C GLU A 98 -17.37 -1.29 -21.01
N ASN A 99 -16.47 -0.70 -20.22
CA ASN A 99 -16.76 0.50 -19.44
C ASN A 99 -16.66 1.82 -20.24
N LYS A 100 -16.21 1.79 -21.50
CA LYS A 100 -16.20 2.96 -22.39
C LYS A 100 -17.44 3.03 -23.29
N GLU A 101 -18.16 1.91 -23.42
CA GLU A 101 -19.36 1.80 -24.25
C GLU A 101 -20.66 1.97 -23.44
N ASN A 102 -20.56 2.12 -22.11
CA ASN A 102 -21.65 2.55 -21.21
C ASN A 102 -21.38 3.97 -20.68
#